data_AF-A0A8J4KKE9-F1
#
_entry.id   AF-A0A8J4KKE9-F1
#
_cell.length_a   1.000
_cell.length_b   1.000
_cell.length_c   1.000
_cell.angle_alpha   90.00
_cell.angle_beta   90.00
_cell.angle_gamma   90.00
#
_symmetry.space_group_name_H-M   'P 1'
#
loop_
_entity.id
_entity.type
_entity.pdbx_description
1 polymer ?
#
loop_
_entity_poly.entity_id
_entity_poly.type
_entity_poly.pdbx_seq_one_letter_code
_entity_poly.pdbx_strand_id
1 'polypeptide(L)' 'CRLRVLDMTGLQDDDADRGPEGMSLWSGTVALAKACIEVSKHQSECLKRGSKRRKGPSGTSAA' A
#
# COMPACT_ATOMS: atom_id res chain seq x y z
N CYS A 1 17.67 -2.66 -6.38
CA CYS A 1 16.40 -3.17 -5.82
C CYS A 1 16.23 -2.63 -4.41
N ARG A 2 15.09 -2.03 -4.04
CA ARG A 2 14.82 -1.56 -2.66
C ARG A 2 13.64 -2.35 -2.11
N LEU A 3 13.90 -3.16 -1.08
CA LEU A 3 12.86 -3.89 -0.36
C LEU A 3 12.27 -2.98 0.73
N ARG A 4 10.96 -3.08 0.93
CA ARG A 4 10.25 -2.45 2.05
C ARG A 4 9.74 -3.57 2.94
N VAL A 5 10.05 -3.52 4.23
CA VAL A 5 9.64 -4.51 5.22
C VAL A 5 8.65 -3.84 6.16
N LEU A 6 7.58 -4.55 6.48
CA LEU A 6 6.65 -4.16 7.53
C LEU A 6 7.08 -4.87 8.80
N ASP A 7 7.50 -4.10 9.80
CA ASP A 7 7.76 -4.63 11.14
C ASP A 7 6.43 -4.83 11.85
N MET A 8 6.19 -6.05 12.33
CA MET A 8 5.00 -6.41 13.11
C MET A 8 5.33 -6.66 14.59
N THR A 9 6.59 -6.42 15.00
CA THR A 9 7.02 -6.63 16.37
C THR A 9 6.25 -5.71 17.32
N GLY A 10 5.57 -6.28 18.31
CA GLY A 10 4.78 -5.53 19.29
C GLY A 10 3.38 -5.10 18.81
N LEU A 11 2.97 -5.48 17.60
CA LEU A 11 1.57 -5.38 17.20
C LEU A 11 0.77 -6.36 18.06
N GLN A 12 -0.09 -5.84 18.95
CA GLN A 12 -1.05 -6.69 19.65
C GLN A 12 -2.03 -7.26 18.64
N ASP A 13 -2.27 -8.56 18.74
CA ASP A 13 -3.35 -9.21 18.02
C ASP A 13 -4.65 -8.78 18.71
N ASP A 14 -5.30 -7.72 18.20
CA ASP A 14 -6.54 -7.16 18.76
C ASP A 14 -7.66 -8.24 18.83
N ASP A 15 -7.51 -9.29 18.02
CA ASP A 15 -8.39 -10.46 17.99
C ASP A 15 -8.12 -11.50 19.08
N ALA A 16 -6.99 -11.41 19.81
CA ALA A 16 -6.70 -12.32 20.93
C ALA A 16 -7.74 -12.18 22.07
N ASP A 17 -8.35 -11.00 22.22
CA ASP A 17 -9.39 -10.71 23.22
C ASP A 17 -10.83 -10.86 22.68
N ARG A 18 -11.02 -11.05 21.37
CA ARG A 18 -12.36 -11.08 20.73
C ARG A 18 -13.08 -12.43 20.78
N GLY A 19 -12.52 -13.43 21.45
CA GLY A 19 -13.10 -14.77 21.53
C GLY A 19 -13.00 -15.54 20.20
N PRO A 20 -13.66 -16.71 20.07
CA PRO A 20 -13.42 -17.66 18.99
C PRO A 20 -13.81 -17.18 17.57
N GLU A 21 -14.40 -16.00 17.44
CA GLU A 21 -14.74 -15.38 16.15
C GLU A 21 -13.64 -14.48 15.57
N GLY A 22 -12.59 -14.19 16.35
CA GLY A 22 -11.44 -13.41 15.89
C GLY A 22 -10.67 -14.13 14.78
N MET A 23 -9.98 -13.35 13.93
CA MET A 23 -9.12 -13.95 12.91
C MET A 23 -7.94 -14.67 13.56
N SER A 24 -7.61 -15.86 13.08
CA SER A 24 -6.32 -16.47 13.47
C SER A 24 -5.18 -15.53 13.07
N LEU A 25 -4.10 -15.51 13.88
CA LEU A 25 -2.90 -14.74 13.59
C LEU A 25 -2.40 -14.92 12.15
N TRP A 26 -2.49 -16.15 11.62
CA TRP A 26 -2.14 -16.44 10.23
C TRP A 26 -3.08 -15.77 9.23
N SER A 27 -4.40 -15.90 9.44
CA SER A 27 -5.41 -15.24 8.61
C SER A 27 -5.24 -13.72 8.61
N GLY A 28 -5.00 -13.10 9.78
CA GLY A 28 -4.72 -11.67 9.93
C GLY A 28 -3.44 -11.25 9.19
N THR A 29 -2.36 -12.03 9.32
CA THR A 29 -1.10 -11.79 8.60
C THR A 29 -1.31 -11.85 7.08
N VAL A 30 -2.08 -12.82 6.60
CA VAL A 30 -2.40 -12.95 5.16
C VAL A 30 -3.24 -11.76 4.68
N ALA A 31 -4.24 -11.32 5.46
CA ALA A 31 -5.06 -10.16 5.12
C ALA A 31 -4.20 -8.89 5.03
N LEU A 32 -3.30 -8.68 5.98
CA LEU A 32 -2.37 -7.56 5.99
C LEU A 32 -1.40 -7.58 4.80
N ALA A 33 -0.81 -8.74 4.49
CA ALA A 33 0.07 -8.90 3.33
C ALA A 33 -0.65 -8.54 2.01
N LYS A 34 -1.91 -8.97 1.86
CA LYS A 34 -2.75 -8.61 0.70
C LYS A 34 -3.00 -7.10 0.63
N ALA A 35 -3.31 -6.46 1.76
CA ALA A 35 -3.50 -5.01 1.82
C ALA A 35 -2.22 -4.26 1.43
N CYS A 36 -1.04 -4.70 1.89
CA CYS A 36 0.25 -4.10 1.51
C CYS A 36 0.52 -4.17 0.01
N ILE A 37 0.21 -5.31 -0.63
CA ILE A 37 0.34 -5.49 -2.08
C ILE A 37 -0.57 -4.50 -2.82
N GLU A 38 -1.83 -4.41 -2.40
CA GLU A 38 -2.83 -3.54 -3.06
C GLU A 38 -2.47 -2.06 -2.93
N VAL A 39 -2.01 -1.62 -1.76
CA VAL A 39 -1.51 -0.26 -1.54
C VAL A 39 -0.29 0.02 -2.43
N SER A 40 0.64 -0.93 -2.56
CA SER A 40 1.81 -0.75 -3.43
C SER A 40 1.42 -0.61 -4.90
N LYS A 41 0.42 -1.35 -5.37
CA LYS A 41 -0.11 -1.23 -6.74
C LYS A 41 -0.73 0.15 -6.95
N HIS A 42 -1.63 0.58 -6.06
CA HIS A 42 -2.25 1.90 -6.13
C HIS A 42 -1.24 3.05 -6.08
N GLN A 43 -0.23 2.98 -5.20
CA GLN A 43 0.85 3.97 -5.17
C GLN A 43 1.57 4.04 -6.53
N SER A 44 1.89 2.90 -7.13
CA SER A 44 2.57 2.86 -8.42
C SER A 44 1.72 3.47 -9.56
N GLU A 45 0.41 3.24 -9.54
CA GLU A 45 -0.53 3.77 -10.53
C GLU A 45 -0.75 5.28 -10.35
N CYS A 46 -0.91 5.74 -9.11
CA CYS A 46 -1.01 7.17 -8.78
C CYS A 46 0.27 7.93 -9.17
N LEU A 47 1.46 7.36 -8.93
CA LEU A 47 2.73 7.94 -9.35
C LEU A 47 2.85 8.02 -10.88
N LYS A 48 2.46 6.96 -11.61
CA LYS A 48 2.43 6.96 -13.07
C LYS A 48 1.49 8.04 -13.62
N ARG A 49 0.30 8.22 -13.01
CA ARG A 49 -0.66 9.27 -13.38
C ARG A 49 -0.16 10.68 -13.05
N GLY A 50 0.50 10.86 -11.91
CA GLY A 50 1.09 12.14 -11.49
C GLY A 50 2.22 12.62 -12.41
N SER A 51 3.03 11.69 -12.92
CA SER A 51 4.10 11.99 -13.89
C SER A 51 3.56 12.59 -15.19
N LYS A 52 2.41 12.09 -15.70
CA LYS A 52 1.78 12.64 -16.91
C LYS A 52 1.17 14.04 -16.71
N ARG A 53 0.78 14.41 -15.48
CA ARG A 53 0.24 15.76 -15.18
C ARG A 53 1.32 16.85 -15.02
N ARG A 54 2.59 16.49 -14.81
CA ARG A 54 3.69 17.47 -14.68
C ARG A 54 4.34 17.86 -16.02
N LYS A 55 3.99 17.19 -17.11
CA LYS A 55 4.34 17.64 -18.47
C LYS A 55 3.13 18.36 -19.05
N GLY A 56 2.89 19.59 -18.58
CA GLY A 56 1.97 20.51 -19.26
C GLY A 56 2.41 20.72 -20.70
N PRO A 57 1.51 21.10 -21.62
CA PRO A 57 1.89 21.43 -22.98
C PRO A 57 2.85 22.62 -22.89
N SER A 58 4.13 22.36 -23.13
CA SER A 58 5.09 23.41 -23.45
C SER A 58 4.56 24.08 -24.70
N GLY A 59 3.85 25.19 -24.49
CA GLY A 59 3.24 25.97 -25.54
C GLY A 59 4.32 26.37 -26.54
N THR A 60 4.14 25.93 -27.77
CA THR A 60 4.67 26.60 -28.95
C THR A 60 4.13 28.02 -28.92
N SER A 61 4.92 28.98 -28.43
CA SER A 61 4.71 30.39 -28.69
C SER A 61 5.73 30.77 -29.76
N ALA A 62 5.33 30.60 -31.01
CA ALA A 62 5.98 31.24 -32.14
C ALA A 62 5.61 32.74 -32.10
N ALA A 63 6.63 33.59 -32.11
CA ALA A 63 6.58 34.97 -32.58
C ALA A 63 7.95 35.30 -33.16
#